data_AF-A0A7C7RV93-F1
#
_entry.id   AF-A0A7C7RV93-F1
#
_cell.length_a   1.000
_cell.length_b   1.000
_cell.length_c   1.000
_cell.angle_alpha   90.00
_cell.angle_beta   90.00
_cell.angle_gamma   90.00
#
_symmetry.space_group_name_H-M   'P 1'
#
loop_
_entity.id
_entity.type
_entity.pdbx_description
1 polymer ?
#
loop_
_entity_poly.entity_id
_entity_poly.type
_entity_poly.pdbx_seq_one_letter_code
_entity_poly.pdbx_strand_id
1 'polypeptide(L)'
;MSPHQHKQAYTQREGFAIDYGREIENEIAILQEGISKHSHIESQYPARWLAIKLLEGDSDIKMRLQVLEGGKEILALAEKSIAHLEEIYGVDADVIIADHHYGWINGLVKETVKRTREDRLTGSDKIDQIVTHRLLGIPIFLLAMWAVFKLTADVSAPYLD
;
A
#
# COMPACT_ATOMS: atom_id res chain seq x y z
N MET A 1 -2.65 36.08 -22.92
CA MET A 1 -2.52 35.75 -21.49
C MET A 1 -1.93 34.34 -21.44
N SER A 2 -0.63 34.23 -21.12
CA SER A 2 0.15 32.99 -21.33
C SER A 2 -0.21 31.87 -20.36
N PRO A 3 -0.12 30.59 -20.78
CA PRO A 3 -0.34 29.43 -19.93
C PRO A 3 0.87 29.23 -19.01
N HIS A 4 0.64 29.27 -17.70
CA HIS A 4 1.68 29.08 -16.70
C HIS A 4 2.19 27.62 -16.70
N GLN A 5 3.50 27.53 -16.88
CA GLN A 5 4.32 26.34 -16.91
C GLN A 5 4.41 25.71 -15.52
N HIS A 6 3.68 24.61 -15.27
CA HIS A 6 4.02 23.67 -14.20
C HIS A 6 4.77 22.48 -14.82
N LYS A 7 6.03 22.69 -15.24
CA LYS A 7 6.87 21.61 -15.79
C LYS A 7 8.20 21.40 -15.06
N GLN A 8 8.43 22.06 -13.92
CA GLN A 8 9.74 22.04 -13.24
C GLN A 8 9.69 21.64 -11.76
N ALA A 9 8.59 21.07 -11.26
CA ALA A 9 8.52 20.60 -9.86
C ALA A 9 9.05 19.17 -9.65
N TYR A 10 9.29 18.41 -10.72
CA TYR A 10 9.89 17.08 -10.66
C TYR A 10 11.41 17.19 -10.84
N THR A 11 12.04 18.06 -10.06
CA THR A 11 13.50 18.17 -10.01
C THR A 11 14.07 16.84 -9.51
N GLN A 12 14.95 16.27 -10.31
CA GLN A 12 15.80 15.11 -10.02
C GLN A 12 16.18 15.07 -8.54
N ARG A 13 15.62 14.10 -7.81
CA ARG A 13 16.11 13.74 -6.49
C ARG A 13 17.20 12.69 -6.69
N GLU A 14 18.33 12.84 -6.01
CA GLU A 14 19.25 11.72 -5.81
C GLU A 14 18.45 10.51 -5.33
N GLY A 15 18.78 9.34 -5.88
CA GLY A 15 17.92 8.17 -5.88
C GLY A 15 17.37 7.84 -4.49
N PHE A 16 16.05 7.91 -4.36
CA PHE A 16 15.36 7.39 -3.20
C PHE A 16 15.57 5.86 -3.15
N ALA A 17 16.17 5.35 -2.07
CA ALA A 17 16.41 3.93 -1.85
C ALA A 17 15.80 3.49 -0.51
N ILE A 18 15.03 2.42 -0.54
CA ILE A 18 14.54 1.73 0.66
C ILE A 18 15.71 0.93 1.24
N ASP A 19 15.89 1.01 2.57
CA ASP A 19 16.80 0.19 3.36
C ASP A 19 16.06 -1.08 3.81
N TYR A 20 16.54 -2.24 3.34
CA TYR A 20 15.97 -3.56 3.64
C TYR A 20 16.60 -4.23 4.87
N GLY A 21 17.41 -3.50 5.64
CA GLY A 21 18.14 -4.04 6.77
C GLY A 21 19.38 -4.83 6.35
N ARG A 22 20.27 -5.02 7.33
CA ARG A 22 21.66 -5.47 7.10
C ARG A 22 21.76 -6.72 6.23
N GLU A 23 21.04 -7.79 6.57
CA GLU A 23 21.22 -9.08 5.89
C GLU A 23 20.75 -9.02 4.44
N ILE A 24 19.61 -8.36 4.17
CA ILE A 24 19.09 -8.21 2.81
C ILE A 24 19.97 -7.25 2.00
N GLU A 25 20.45 -6.16 2.60
CA GLU A 25 21.39 -5.23 1.93
C GLU A 25 22.72 -5.91 1.58
N ASN A 26 23.20 -6.84 2.41
CA ASN A 26 24.39 -7.63 2.10
C ASN A 26 24.17 -8.51 0.86
N GLU A 27 23.04 -9.21 0.79
CA GLU A 27 22.70 -10.05 -0.37
C GLU A 27 22.44 -9.22 -1.64
N ILE A 28 21.82 -8.05 -1.50
CA ILE A 28 21.67 -7.09 -2.59
C ILE A 28 23.05 -6.66 -3.10
N ALA A 29 24.01 -6.35 -2.23
CA ALA A 29 25.36 -5.95 -2.63
C ALA A 29 26.11 -7.09 -3.36
N ILE A 30 25.99 -8.33 -2.88
CA ILE A 30 26.56 -9.52 -3.52
C ILE A 30 26.00 -9.67 -4.94
N LEU A 31 24.68 -9.56 -5.10
CA LEU A 31 24.03 -9.65 -6.41
C LEU A 31 24.43 -8.49 -7.32
N GLN A 32 24.51 -7.26 -6.81
CA GLN A 32 24.99 -6.11 -7.57
C GLN A 32 26.41 -6.32 -8.10
N GLU A 33 27.31 -6.86 -7.27
CA GLU A 33 28.67 -7.18 -7.70
C GLU A 33 28.66 -8.28 -8.78
N GLY A 34 27.84 -9.32 -8.61
CA GLY A 34 27.65 -10.36 -9.62
C GLY A 34 27.13 -9.80 -10.95
N ILE A 35 26.14 -8.92 -10.91
CA ILE A 35 25.56 -8.27 -12.10
C ILE A 35 26.60 -7.38 -12.80
N SER A 36 27.42 -6.63 -12.06
CA SER A 36 28.43 -5.72 -12.61
C SER A 36 29.52 -6.42 -13.43
N LYS A 37 29.68 -7.74 -13.24
CA LYS A 37 30.61 -8.57 -14.04
C LYS A 37 30.06 -8.85 -15.45
N HIS A 38 28.79 -8.52 -15.72
CA HIS A 38 28.12 -8.76 -17.00
C HIS A 38 27.58 -7.44 -17.59
N SER A 39 28.44 -6.72 -18.33
CA SER A 39 28.16 -5.37 -18.86
C SER A 39 26.88 -5.26 -19.72
N HIS A 40 26.51 -6.32 -20.42
CA HIS A 40 25.30 -6.41 -21.25
C HIS A 40 24.00 -6.52 -20.43
N ILE A 41 24.07 -7.00 -19.20
CA ILE A 41 22.94 -7.05 -18.27
C ILE A 41 22.84 -5.73 -17.51
N GLU A 42 23.97 -5.23 -17.00
CA GLU A 42 24.06 -3.96 -16.30
C GLU A 42 23.59 -2.77 -17.16
N SER A 43 23.86 -2.80 -18.47
CA SER A 43 23.38 -1.75 -19.39
C SER A 43 21.87 -1.77 -19.63
N GLN A 44 21.18 -2.88 -19.33
CA GLN A 44 19.73 -3.02 -19.51
C GLN A 44 18.95 -2.73 -18.23
N TYR A 45 19.52 -3.07 -17.07
CA TYR A 45 18.83 -2.97 -15.77
C TYR A 45 19.75 -2.34 -14.72
N PRO A 46 19.25 -1.38 -13.92
CA PRO A 46 19.97 -0.92 -12.74
C PRO A 46 20.27 -2.10 -11.81
N ALA A 47 21.53 -2.33 -11.45
CA ALA A 47 21.97 -3.52 -10.74
C ALA A 47 21.21 -3.74 -9.42
N ARG A 48 20.99 -2.69 -8.62
CA ARG A 48 20.23 -2.77 -7.37
C ARG A 48 18.78 -3.21 -7.60
N TRP A 49 18.13 -2.62 -8.61
CA TRP A 49 16.74 -2.96 -8.94
C TRP A 49 16.62 -4.42 -9.39
N LEU A 50 17.56 -4.88 -10.21
CA LEU A 50 17.60 -6.26 -10.67
C LEU A 50 17.85 -7.24 -9.52
N ALA A 51 18.78 -6.92 -8.61
CA ALA A 51 19.02 -7.71 -7.40
C ALA A 51 17.76 -7.87 -6.54
N ILE A 52 17.07 -6.77 -6.25
CA ILE A 52 15.81 -6.79 -5.47
C ILE A 52 14.76 -7.65 -6.18
N LYS A 53 14.56 -7.46 -7.49
CA LYS A 53 13.59 -8.25 -8.27
C LYS A 53 13.87 -9.74 -8.27
N LEU A 54 15.16 -10.10 -8.29
CA LEU A 54 15.58 -11.48 -8.20
C LEU A 54 15.25 -12.09 -6.83
N LEU A 55 15.52 -11.36 -5.74
CA LEU A 55 15.20 -11.80 -4.38
C LEU A 55 13.67 -11.87 -4.14
N GLU A 56 12.88 -10.98 -4.75
CA GLU A 56 11.41 -11.05 -4.78
C GLU A 56 10.87 -12.21 -5.62
N GLY A 57 11.74 -12.94 -6.33
CA GLY A 57 11.37 -14.10 -7.10
C GLY A 57 10.68 -13.80 -8.44
N ASP A 58 10.78 -12.59 -8.98
CA ASP A 58 10.09 -12.12 -10.19
C ASP A 58 10.28 -13.07 -11.39
N SER A 59 9.18 -13.70 -11.84
CA SER A 59 9.20 -14.72 -12.89
C SER A 59 9.57 -14.17 -14.26
N ASP A 60 9.17 -12.92 -14.56
CA ASP A 60 9.43 -12.31 -15.85
C ASP A 60 10.91 -11.98 -16.00
N ILE A 61 11.51 -11.45 -14.93
CA ILE A 61 12.95 -11.19 -14.87
C ILE A 61 13.76 -12.47 -14.97
N LYS A 62 13.34 -13.53 -14.25
CA LYS A 62 13.98 -14.85 -14.35
C LYS A 62 13.97 -15.37 -15.78
N MET A 63 12.82 -15.30 -16.46
CA MET A 63 12.68 -15.75 -17.85
C MET A 63 13.55 -14.95 -18.82
N ARG A 64 13.63 -13.63 -18.65
CA ARG A 64 14.49 -12.76 -19.48
C ARG A 64 15.98 -13.05 -19.27
N LEU A 65 16.40 -13.33 -18.05
CA LEU A 65 17.81 -13.66 -17.76
C LEU A 65 18.22 -15.02 -18.32
N GLN A 66 17.32 -16.01 -18.41
CA GLN A 66 17.65 -17.32 -18.96
C GLN A 66 18.18 -17.30 -20.39
N VAL A 67 17.78 -16.30 -21.19
CA VAL A 67 18.21 -16.14 -22.59
C VAL A 67 19.39 -15.18 -22.77
N LEU A 68 19.83 -14.50 -21.71
CA LEU A 68 20.97 -13.60 -21.73
C LEU A 68 22.26 -14.35 -21.35
N GLU A 69 23.36 -13.99 -22.00
CA GLU A 69 24.70 -14.45 -21.61
C GLU A 69 24.95 -14.07 -20.14
N GLY A 70 25.57 -14.95 -19.33
CA GLY A 70 25.77 -14.69 -17.89
C GLY A 70 24.49 -14.72 -17.02
N GLY A 71 23.29 -14.72 -17.61
CA GLY A 71 22.04 -14.68 -16.84
C GLY A 71 21.83 -15.92 -15.97
N LYS A 72 22.27 -17.11 -16.42
CA LYS A 72 22.24 -18.33 -15.61
C LYS A 72 23.12 -18.25 -14.36
N GLU A 73 24.25 -17.57 -14.43
CA GLU A 73 25.17 -17.38 -13.29
C GLU A 73 24.54 -16.46 -12.25
N ILE A 74 23.93 -15.36 -12.72
CA ILE A 74 23.18 -14.43 -11.85
C ILE A 74 21.98 -15.13 -11.20
N LEU A 75 21.25 -15.96 -11.95
CA LEU A 75 20.12 -16.72 -11.41
C LEU A 75 20.58 -17.69 -10.32
N ALA A 76 21.67 -18.42 -10.53
CA ALA A 76 22.24 -19.31 -9.53
C ALA A 76 22.75 -18.55 -8.28
N LEU A 77 23.28 -17.34 -8.47
CA LEU A 77 23.67 -16.47 -7.35
C LEU A 77 22.44 -15.99 -6.56
N ALA A 78 21.37 -15.61 -7.25
CA ALA A 78 20.11 -15.22 -6.63
C ALA A 78 19.48 -16.36 -5.83
N GLU A 79 19.46 -17.59 -6.37
CA GLU A 79 18.96 -18.76 -5.66
C GLU A 79 19.72 -19.02 -4.35
N LYS A 80 21.05 -18.86 -4.36
CA LYS A 80 21.86 -18.96 -3.13
C LYS A 80 21.54 -17.85 -2.13
N SER A 81 21.37 -16.63 -2.62
CA SER A 81 21.06 -15.46 -1.79
C SER A 81 19.68 -15.62 -1.12
N ILE A 82 18.69 -16.07 -1.88
CA ILE A 82 17.34 -16.39 -1.39
C ILE A 82 17.41 -17.46 -0.31
N ALA A 83 18.08 -18.59 -0.58
CA ALA A 83 18.20 -19.68 0.40
C ALA A 83 18.89 -19.23 1.69
N HIS A 84 19.87 -18.34 1.60
CA HIS A 84 20.55 -17.78 2.78
C HIS A 84 19.61 -16.89 3.61
N LEU A 85 18.84 -16.02 2.97
CA LEU A 85 17.84 -15.19 3.67
C LEU A 85 16.76 -16.06 4.32
N GLU A 86 16.27 -17.07 3.60
CA GLU A 86 15.27 -18.01 4.14
C GLU A 86 15.80 -18.78 5.34
N GLU A 87 17.09 -19.13 5.37
CA GLU A 87 17.74 -19.75 6.54
C GLU A 87 17.80 -18.80 7.74
N ILE A 88 18.13 -17.52 7.52
CA ILE A 88 18.24 -16.51 8.58
C ILE A 88 16.87 -16.19 9.20
N TYR A 89 15.87 -15.96 8.35
CA TYR A 89 14.58 -15.42 8.76
C TYR A 89 13.51 -16.50 8.99
N GLY A 90 13.72 -17.72 8.47
CA GLY A 90 12.79 -18.84 8.61
C GLY A 90 11.49 -18.70 7.83
N VAL A 91 11.44 -17.78 6.87
CA VAL A 91 10.30 -17.50 5.98
C VAL A 91 10.81 -17.12 4.59
N ASP A 92 9.94 -17.21 3.59
CA ASP A 92 10.27 -16.95 2.18
C ASP A 92 10.82 -15.52 1.95
N ALA A 93 11.82 -15.39 1.07
CA ALA A 93 12.52 -14.12 0.83
C ALA A 93 11.60 -13.00 0.31
N ASP A 94 10.61 -13.34 -0.51
CA ASP A 94 9.62 -12.38 -1.06
C ASP A 94 8.73 -11.79 0.03
N VAL A 95 8.34 -12.59 1.02
CA VAL A 95 7.56 -12.16 2.19
C VAL A 95 8.33 -11.13 3.02
N ILE A 96 9.62 -11.37 3.26
CA ILE A 96 10.46 -10.47 4.06
C ILE A 96 10.65 -9.15 3.33
N ILE A 97 10.94 -9.19 2.03
CA ILE A 97 11.10 -7.97 1.22
C ILE A 97 9.80 -7.15 1.20
N ALA A 98 8.65 -7.83 1.08
CA ALA A 98 7.35 -7.18 1.15
C ALA A 98 7.11 -6.55 2.53
N ASP A 99 7.48 -7.22 3.63
CA ASP A 99 7.37 -6.64 4.98
C ASP A 99 8.17 -5.34 5.11
N HIS A 100 9.39 -5.30 4.56
CA HIS A 100 10.20 -4.07 4.51
C HIS A 100 9.55 -2.96 3.67
N HIS A 101 8.95 -3.28 2.51
CA HIS A 101 8.20 -2.29 1.71
C HIS A 101 7.02 -1.71 2.50
N TYR A 102 6.21 -2.56 3.10
CA TYR A 102 5.05 -2.12 3.87
C TYR A 102 5.45 -1.39 5.14
N GLY A 103 6.54 -1.81 5.80
CA GLY A 103 7.14 -1.10 6.92
C GLY A 103 7.52 0.33 6.55
N TRP A 104 8.22 0.50 5.42
CA TRP A 104 8.60 1.81 4.92
C TRP A 104 7.39 2.67 4.53
N ILE A 105 6.43 2.12 3.76
CA ILE A 105 5.20 2.83 3.37
C ILE A 105 4.43 3.29 4.61
N ASN A 106 4.29 2.42 5.62
CA ASN A 106 3.60 2.75 6.86
C ASN A 106 4.31 3.86 7.63
N GLY A 107 5.65 3.85 7.66
CA GLY A 107 6.45 4.95 8.22
C GLY A 107 6.17 6.26 7.50
N LEU A 108 6.25 6.27 6.18
CA LEU A 108 5.99 7.45 5.36
C LEU A 108 4.56 7.97 5.54
N VAL A 109 3.57 7.09 5.55
CA VAL A 109 2.16 7.46 5.76
C VAL A 109 1.98 8.11 7.14
N LYS A 110 2.59 7.56 8.20
CA LYS A 110 2.52 8.15 9.54
C LYS A 110 3.11 9.56 9.61
N GLU A 111 4.20 9.81 8.87
CA GLU A 111 4.86 11.12 8.84
C GLU A 111 4.12 12.15 7.99
N THR A 112 3.56 11.72 6.86
CA THR A 112 2.96 12.62 5.86
C THR A 112 1.48 12.85 6.10
N VAL A 113 0.76 11.84 6.56
CA VAL A 113 -0.68 11.93 6.83
C VAL A 113 -0.88 12.42 8.26
N LYS A 114 -1.07 13.74 8.38
CA LYS A 114 -1.72 14.29 9.58
C LYS A 114 -3.16 13.80 9.57
N ARG A 115 -3.48 12.83 10.42
CA ARG A 115 -4.87 12.54 10.76
C ARG A 115 -5.42 13.80 11.41
N THR A 116 -6.08 14.64 10.63
CA THR A 116 -6.95 15.67 11.17
C THR A 116 -7.91 14.93 12.07
N ARG A 117 -8.02 15.37 13.31
CA ARG A 117 -8.99 14.87 14.27
C ARG A 117 -10.39 15.27 13.77
N GLU A 118 -10.84 14.67 12.68
CA GLU A 118 -12.25 14.63 12.29
C GLU A 118 -12.94 13.50 13.06
N ASP A 119 -12.70 13.48 14.37
CA ASP A 119 -13.71 13.13 15.39
C ASP A 119 -14.57 14.37 15.70
N ARG A 120 -14.72 15.28 14.74
CA ARG A 120 -15.85 16.21 14.78
C ARG A 120 -17.04 15.38 14.33
N LEU A 121 -17.70 14.74 15.31
CA LEU A 121 -19.05 14.21 15.16
C LEU A 121 -19.81 15.12 14.19
N THR A 122 -20.08 14.61 13.00
CA THR A 122 -20.85 15.34 12.00
C THR A 122 -22.23 15.64 12.58
N GLY A 123 -22.95 16.60 12.02
CA GLY A 123 -24.34 16.85 12.43
C GLY A 123 -25.18 15.56 12.41
N SER A 124 -24.88 14.66 11.46
CA SER A 124 -25.48 13.32 11.34
C SER A 124 -25.10 12.41 12.51
N ASP A 125 -23.81 12.33 12.89
CA ASP A 125 -23.36 11.45 13.97
C ASP A 125 -23.99 11.80 15.32
N LYS A 126 -24.26 13.09 15.56
CA LYS A 126 -24.96 13.56 16.76
C LYS A 126 -26.43 13.16 16.76
N ILE A 127 -27.09 13.26 15.61
CA ILE A 127 -28.50 12.87 15.47
C ILE A 127 -28.63 11.37 15.67
N ASP A 128 -27.78 10.57 15.02
CA ASP A 128 -27.80 9.12 15.15
C ASP A 128 -27.54 8.69 16.60
N GLN A 129 -26.61 9.34 17.30
CA GLN A 129 -26.36 9.07 18.73
C GLN A 129 -27.59 9.34 19.62
N ILE A 130 -28.37 10.39 19.34
CA ILE A 130 -29.60 10.71 20.08
C ILE A 130 -30.71 9.72 19.73
N VAL A 131 -30.87 9.41 18.44
CA VAL A 131 -31.93 8.52 17.93
C VAL A 131 -31.69 7.07 18.38
N THR A 132 -30.44 6.62 18.43
CA THR A 132 -30.07 5.26 18.91
C THR A 132 -29.82 5.18 20.41
N HIS A 133 -29.95 6.27 21.16
CA HIS A 133 -29.80 6.23 22.61
C HIS A 133 -30.91 5.39 23.25
N ARG A 134 -30.55 4.36 24.03
CA ARG A 134 -31.48 3.34 24.58
C ARG A 134 -32.71 3.92 25.31
N LEU A 135 -32.58 5.09 25.92
CA LEU A 135 -33.67 5.78 26.65
C LEU A 135 -34.47 6.77 25.79
N LEU A 136 -33.86 7.38 24.76
CA LEU A 136 -34.52 8.40 23.92
C LEU A 136 -35.10 7.81 22.62
N GLY A 137 -34.56 6.69 22.15
CA GLY A 137 -35.04 5.99 20.96
C GLY A 137 -36.49 5.52 21.10
N ILE A 138 -36.91 5.04 22.29
CA ILE A 138 -38.29 4.58 22.53
C ILE A 138 -39.29 5.76 22.41
N PRO A 139 -39.12 6.91 23.11
CA PRO A 139 -39.97 8.08 22.92
C PRO A 139 -40.02 8.61 21.49
N ILE A 140 -38.86 8.68 20.81
CA ILE A 140 -38.78 9.18 19.43
C ILE A 140 -39.54 8.26 18.48
N PHE A 141 -39.37 6.94 18.62
CA PHE A 141 -40.08 5.95 17.83
C PHE A 141 -41.59 6.05 18.01
N LEU A 142 -42.08 6.19 19.25
CA LEU A 142 -43.50 6.35 19.53
C LEU A 142 -44.08 7.63 18.92
N LEU A 143 -43.33 8.74 18.97
CA LEU A 143 -43.75 10.00 18.35
C LEU A 143 -43.81 9.87 16.82
N ALA A 144 -42.82 9.23 16.20
CA ALA A 144 -42.81 8.96 14.77
C ALA A 144 -43.98 8.06 14.34
N MET A 145 -44.24 6.99 15.10
CA MET A 145 -45.40 6.12 14.87
C MET A 145 -46.72 6.87 15.00
N TRP A 146 -46.88 7.68 16.05
CA TRP A 146 -48.06 8.51 16.22
C TRP A 146 -48.24 9.50 15.05
N ALA A 147 -47.17 10.14 14.60
CA ALA A 147 -47.22 11.05 13.46
C ALA A 147 -47.66 10.34 12.17
N VAL A 148 -47.16 9.13 11.89
CA VAL A 148 -47.60 8.31 10.76
C VAL A 148 -49.08 7.97 10.89
N PHE A 149 -49.53 7.49 12.05
CA PHE A 149 -50.96 7.17 12.27
C PHE A 149 -51.86 8.40 12.07
N LYS A 150 -51.46 9.56 12.61
CA LYS A 150 -52.20 10.81 12.48
C LYS A 150 -52.26 11.26 11.02
N LEU A 151 -51.15 11.21 10.30
CA LEU A 151 -51.11 11.54 8.88
C LEU A 151 -51.97 10.59 8.04
N THR A 152 -51.88 9.28 8.29
CA THR A 152 -52.71 8.30 7.59
C THR A 152 -54.19 8.53 7.90
N ALA A 153 -54.57 8.75 9.15
CA ALA A 153 -55.94 9.02 9.55
C ALA A 153 -56.48 10.29 8.87
N ASP A 154 -55.75 11.40 8.94
CA ASP A 154 -56.13 12.68 8.34
C ASP A 154 -56.23 12.60 6.81
N VAL A 155 -55.32 11.87 6.16
CA VAL A 155 -55.36 11.66 4.69
C VAL A 155 -56.50 10.73 4.31
N SER A 156 -56.83 9.73 5.14
CA SER A 156 -57.95 8.81 4.90
C SER A 156 -59.32 9.42 5.21
N ALA A 157 -59.38 10.41 6.10
CA ALA A 157 -60.62 11.08 6.53
C ALA A 157 -61.46 11.64 5.37
N PRO A 158 -60.90 12.35 4.36
CA PRO A 158 -61.68 12.82 3.21
C PRO A 158 -62.12 11.74 2.21
N TYR A 159 -61.69 10.48 2.36
CA TYR A 159 -62.15 9.34 1.55
C TYR A 159 -63.19 8.47 2.27
N LEU A 160 -63.49 8.79 3.54
CA LEU A 160 -64.47 8.10 4.39
C LEU A 160 -65.83 8.84 4.45
N ASP A 161 -65.94 9.99 3.78
CA ASP A 161 -67.16 10.81 3.65
C ASP A 161 -67.76 10.69 2.22
#